data_AF-A0A6L7QMY1-F1
#
_entry.id   AF-A0A6L7QMY1-F1
#
_cell.length_a   1.000
_cell.length_b   1.000
_cell.length_c   1.000
_cell.angle_alpha   90.00
_cell.angle_beta   90.00
_cell.angle_gamma   90.00
#
_symmetry.space_group_name_H-M   'P 1'
#
loop_
_entity.id
_entity.type
_entity.pdbx_description
1 polymer ?
#
loop_
_entity_poly.entity_id
_entity_poly.type
_entity_poly.pdbx_seq_one_letter_code
_entity_poly.pdbx_strand_id
1 'polypeptide(L)'
;MYLTAHRVRRIKGNKAEVGINAFLHQHLESDLPRNIQFDNEEIVEQIANNNTGKLVAESTDLVPGGSSVLSFVDIVGGEDLDKERIQDFLDRMELDIEGMHAPIIKPAPDLAVRFGIAYGLKGHEAREYRALTERAMRLFESPEPPKWRSENPWIVIDRKITDIQETFSLSSETAKNLIQMHNEPWVPKRISVEHGTKIVAESMYGDLIQHIAPVITGLTLEQIAAQGGLILHDLSSQKKIKWPELKEL
;
A
#
# COMPACT_ATOMS: atom_id res chain seq x y z
N MET A 1 11.90 3.83 10.66
CA MET A 1 11.60 3.22 9.35
C MET A 1 10.80 1.93 9.52
N TYR A 2 10.03 1.54 8.51
CA TYR A 2 9.36 0.25 8.44
C TYR A 2 9.50 -0.38 7.06
N LEU A 3 10.21 -1.49 7.00
CA LEU A 3 10.46 -2.27 5.79
C LEU A 3 9.77 -3.62 5.93
N THR A 4 8.95 -3.99 4.96
CA THR A 4 8.20 -5.25 4.99
C THR A 4 8.24 -5.95 3.65
N ALA A 5 8.21 -7.28 3.67
CA ALA A 5 8.00 -8.09 2.48
C ALA A 5 7.01 -9.22 2.74
N HIS A 6 6.14 -9.44 1.77
CA HIS A 6 5.04 -10.39 1.82
C HIS A 6 5.10 -11.34 0.63
N ARG A 7 5.15 -12.65 0.88
CA ARG A 7 4.80 -13.62 -0.17
C ARG A 7 3.29 -13.67 -0.25
N VAL A 8 2.75 -13.32 -1.40
CA VAL A 8 1.31 -13.26 -1.64
C VAL A 8 0.91 -14.29 -2.68
N ARG A 9 -0.27 -14.86 -2.49
CA ARG A 9 -0.95 -15.73 -3.45
C ARG A 9 -2.24 -15.08 -3.90
N ARG A 10 -2.43 -14.94 -5.20
CA ARG A 10 -3.67 -14.50 -5.83
C ARG A 10 -4.29 -15.63 -6.62
N ILE A 11 -5.61 -15.77 -6.54
CA ILE A 11 -6.36 -16.70 -7.39
C ILE A 11 -7.03 -15.89 -8.51
N LYS A 12 -6.69 -16.23 -9.75
CA LYS A 12 -7.26 -15.60 -10.95
C LYS A 12 -7.89 -16.68 -11.83
N GLY A 13 -9.23 -16.75 -11.81
CA GLY A 13 -9.95 -17.87 -12.40
C GLY A 13 -9.54 -19.19 -11.74
N ASN A 14 -8.98 -20.12 -12.52
CA ASN A 14 -8.52 -21.43 -12.04
C ASN A 14 -6.99 -21.54 -11.85
N LYS A 15 -6.25 -20.43 -11.93
CA LYS A 15 -4.79 -20.41 -11.74
C LYS A 15 -4.43 -19.67 -10.46
N ALA A 16 -3.45 -20.22 -9.74
CA ALA A 16 -2.82 -19.57 -8.60
C ALA A 16 -1.54 -18.88 -9.07
N GLU A 17 -1.42 -17.60 -8.77
CA GLU A 17 -0.21 -16.80 -8.98
C GLU A 17 0.42 -16.53 -7.61
N VAL A 18 1.74 -16.58 -7.55
CA VAL A 18 2.51 -16.32 -6.32
C VAL A 18 3.63 -15.33 -6.65
N GLY A 19 3.84 -14.36 -5.78
CA GLY A 19 4.91 -13.37 -5.90
C GLY A 19 5.30 -12.80 -4.54
N ILE A 20 6.34 -11.98 -4.51
CA ILE A 20 6.76 -11.24 -3.32
C ILE A 20 6.56 -9.75 -3.54
N ASN A 21 5.85 -9.12 -2.62
CA ASN A 21 5.67 -7.67 -2.58
C ASN A 21 6.45 -7.11 -1.39
N ALA A 22 7.31 -6.12 -1.62
CA ALA A 22 8.05 -5.43 -0.58
C ALA A 22 7.70 -3.94 -0.56
N PHE A 23 7.72 -3.35 0.63
CA PHE A 23 7.34 -1.96 0.86
C PHE A 23 8.28 -1.34 1.90
N LEU A 24 8.75 -0.13 1.62
CA LEU A 24 9.52 0.68 2.55
C LEU A 24 8.72 1.93 2.91
N HIS A 25 8.53 2.12 4.20
CA HIS A 25 7.85 3.26 4.77
C HIS A 25 8.80 4.04 5.68
N GLN A 26 8.63 5.36 5.67
CA GLN A 26 9.34 6.29 6.53
C GLN A 26 8.34 6.94 7.50
N HIS A 27 8.73 7.01 8.77
CA HIS A 27 8.00 7.72 9.80
C HIS A 27 8.62 9.10 9.97
N LEU A 28 7.81 10.14 10.11
CA LEU A 28 8.29 11.41 10.63
C LEU A 28 8.42 11.32 12.16
N GLU A 29 9.20 12.19 12.80
CA GLU A 29 9.30 12.26 14.28
C GLU A 29 7.92 12.39 14.96
N SER A 30 6.95 13.02 14.28
CA SER A 30 5.56 13.16 14.73
C SER A 30 4.77 11.85 14.70
N ASP A 31 5.19 10.89 13.88
CA ASP A 31 4.45 9.67 13.57
C ASP A 31 4.85 8.53 14.53
N LEU A 32 5.98 8.62 15.23
CA LEU A 32 6.39 7.59 16.17
C LEU A 32 5.66 7.76 17.52
N PRO A 33 5.10 6.69 18.13
CA PRO A 33 4.64 6.74 19.51
C PRO A 33 5.69 7.39 20.41
N ARG A 34 5.29 8.30 21.32
CA ARG A 34 6.25 9.08 22.14
C ARG A 34 7.20 8.23 23.01
N ASN A 35 6.93 6.94 23.17
CA ASN A 35 7.70 5.98 23.95
C ASN A 35 8.04 4.72 23.12
N ILE A 36 8.64 4.87 21.93
CA ILE A 36 9.13 3.68 21.21
C ILE A 36 10.27 3.04 22.00
N GLN A 37 10.07 1.77 22.33
CA GLN A 37 11.06 0.86 22.87
C GLN A 37 11.24 -0.24 21.83
N PHE A 38 12.31 -0.16 21.01
CA PHE A 38 12.59 -1.15 19.97
C PHE A 38 12.97 -2.52 20.55
N ASP A 39 13.36 -2.56 21.83
CA ASP A 39 13.60 -3.77 22.60
C ASP A 39 12.32 -4.48 23.07
N ASN A 40 11.14 -3.93 22.76
CA ASN A 40 9.83 -4.54 23.04
C ASN A 40 9.29 -5.29 21.81
N GLU A 41 8.90 -6.56 21.99
CA GLU A 41 8.31 -7.40 20.93
C GLU A 41 7.04 -6.78 20.30
N GLU A 42 6.27 -6.00 21.06
CA GLU A 42 5.02 -5.39 20.59
C GLU A 42 5.25 -4.28 19.54
N ILE A 43 6.44 -3.68 19.47
CA ILE A 43 6.69 -2.51 18.62
C ILE A 43 6.47 -2.81 17.14
N VAL A 44 6.86 -4.02 16.70
CA VAL A 44 6.74 -4.43 15.31
C VAL A 44 5.28 -4.58 14.95
N GLU A 45 4.47 -5.14 15.85
CA GLU A 45 3.04 -5.31 15.62
C GLU A 45 2.30 -3.97 15.63
N GLN A 46 2.66 -3.08 16.54
CA GLN A 46 2.07 -1.74 16.61
C GLN A 46 2.35 -0.95 15.33
N ILE A 47 3.58 -0.94 14.84
CA ILE A 47 3.94 -0.25 13.60
C ILE A 47 3.29 -0.92 12.40
N ALA A 48 3.35 -2.25 12.29
CA ALA A 48 2.76 -2.96 11.15
C ALA A 48 1.24 -2.78 11.03
N ASN A 49 0.51 -2.69 12.16
CA ASN A 49 -0.95 -2.67 12.16
C ASN A 49 -1.56 -1.27 12.29
N ASN A 50 -0.93 -0.37 13.05
CA ASN A 50 -1.56 0.88 13.44
C ASN A 50 -0.89 2.11 12.83
N ASN A 51 0.37 2.00 12.42
CA ASN A 51 1.12 3.14 11.93
C ASN A 51 2.33 2.72 11.10
N THR A 52 2.08 2.32 9.85
CA THR A 52 3.14 1.89 8.94
C THR A 52 4.04 3.04 8.50
N GLY A 53 3.59 4.29 8.62
CA GLY A 53 4.28 5.48 8.13
C GLY A 53 3.97 5.79 6.66
N LYS A 54 4.70 6.74 6.09
CA LYS A 54 4.56 7.16 4.69
C LYS A 54 5.30 6.19 3.77
N LEU A 55 4.61 5.60 2.79
CA LEU A 55 5.26 4.77 1.77
C LEU A 55 6.24 5.62 0.93
N VAL A 56 7.50 5.18 0.88
CA VAL A 56 8.58 5.84 0.14
C VAL A 56 9.09 5.00 -1.02
N ALA A 57 9.01 3.67 -0.92
CA ALA A 57 9.40 2.77 -2.01
C ALA A 57 8.57 1.48 -2.01
N GLU A 58 8.36 0.89 -3.19
CA GLU A 58 7.66 -0.39 -3.32
C GLU A 58 8.31 -1.27 -4.39
N SER A 59 8.16 -2.58 -4.24
CA SER A 59 8.55 -3.54 -5.26
C SER A 59 7.59 -4.72 -5.25
N THR A 60 6.63 -4.71 -6.17
CA THR A 60 5.52 -5.67 -6.20
C THR A 60 5.60 -6.60 -7.41
N ASP A 61 5.62 -7.92 -7.15
CA ASP A 61 5.44 -8.93 -8.19
C ASP A 61 3.96 -9.09 -8.58
N LEU A 62 3.05 -8.97 -7.61
CA LEU A 62 1.60 -9.06 -7.81
C LEU A 62 0.91 -7.79 -7.32
N VAL A 63 -0.03 -7.26 -8.11
CA VAL A 63 -0.81 -6.07 -7.73
C VAL A 63 -1.63 -6.32 -6.46
N PRO A 64 -1.78 -5.32 -5.57
CA PRO A 64 -2.62 -5.42 -4.38
C PRO A 64 -4.10 -5.72 -4.71
N GLY A 65 -4.76 -6.52 -3.87
CA GLY A 65 -6.19 -6.81 -3.95
C GLY A 65 -6.53 -8.31 -3.98
N GLY A 66 -7.28 -8.78 -2.97
CA GLY A 66 -7.80 -10.15 -2.91
C GLY A 66 -6.74 -11.26 -2.82
N SER A 67 -5.52 -10.93 -2.38
CA SER A 67 -4.41 -11.87 -2.24
C SER A 67 -4.29 -12.36 -0.80
N SER A 68 -3.96 -13.65 -0.61
CA SER A 68 -3.63 -14.20 0.72
C SER A 68 -2.13 -14.09 0.97
N VAL A 69 -1.73 -13.59 2.14
CA VAL A 69 -0.33 -13.61 2.57
C VAL A 69 0.02 -15.03 3.03
N LEU A 70 1.06 -15.61 2.45
CA LEU A 70 1.59 -16.93 2.77
C LEU A 70 2.72 -16.87 3.79
N SER A 71 3.55 -15.84 3.71
CA SER A 71 4.67 -15.57 4.61
C SER A 71 4.99 -14.09 4.57
N PHE A 72 5.57 -13.58 5.65
CA PHE A 72 5.92 -12.17 5.78
C PHE A 72 7.15 -11.96 6.65
N VAL A 73 7.89 -10.89 6.37
CA VAL A 73 8.90 -10.34 7.27
C VAL A 73 8.63 -8.85 7.45
N ASP A 74 8.62 -8.40 8.70
CA ASP A 74 8.44 -7.01 9.09
C ASP A 74 9.70 -6.58 9.83
N ILE A 75 10.30 -5.48 9.39
CA ILE A 75 11.57 -4.94 9.87
C ILE A 75 11.31 -3.50 10.29
N VAL A 76 11.45 -3.23 11.58
CA VAL A 76 11.19 -1.93 12.18
C VAL A 76 12.48 -1.45 12.83
N GLY A 77 12.91 -0.24 12.53
CA GLY A 77 14.13 0.28 13.12
C GLY A 77 14.28 1.79 13.08
N GLY A 78 15.32 2.29 13.73
CA GLY A 78 15.69 3.71 13.74
C GLY A 78 15.96 4.28 12.34
N GLU A 79 15.97 5.62 12.22
CA GLU A 79 16.25 6.28 10.93
C GLU A 79 17.70 6.11 10.45
N ASP A 80 18.65 5.99 11.39
CA ASP A 80 20.09 5.94 11.10
C ASP A 80 20.65 4.51 10.94
N LEU A 81 19.79 3.50 10.77
CA LEU A 81 20.25 2.13 10.56
C LEU A 81 20.92 1.99 9.20
N ASP A 82 22.18 1.57 9.23
CA ASP A 82 22.90 1.17 8.03
C ASP A 82 22.50 -0.24 7.56
N LYS A 83 22.84 -0.54 6.31
CA LYS A 83 22.55 -1.80 5.64
C LYS A 83 23.20 -2.97 6.39
N GLU A 84 24.46 -2.81 6.76
CA GLU A 84 25.27 -3.83 7.40
C GLU A 84 24.64 -4.28 8.73
N ARG A 85 24.17 -3.34 9.54
CA ARG A 85 23.50 -3.60 10.83
C ARG A 85 22.21 -4.39 10.67
N ILE A 86 21.42 -4.06 9.64
CA ILE A 86 20.16 -4.78 9.34
C ILE A 86 20.50 -6.19 8.84
N GLN A 87 21.41 -6.32 7.86
CA GLN A 87 21.79 -7.62 7.30
C GLN A 87 22.35 -8.55 8.37
N ASP A 88 23.28 -8.07 9.21
CA ASP A 88 23.85 -8.84 10.32
C ASP A 88 22.77 -9.36 11.29
N PHE A 89 21.72 -8.56 11.53
CA PHE A 89 20.60 -8.98 12.36
C PHE A 89 19.77 -10.08 11.69
N LEU A 90 19.48 -9.90 10.40
CA LEU A 90 18.69 -10.83 9.63
C LEU A 90 19.41 -12.18 9.51
N ASP A 91 20.72 -12.19 9.29
CA ASP A 91 21.55 -13.40 9.20
C ASP A 91 21.56 -14.18 10.52
N ARG A 92 21.68 -13.48 11.66
CA ARG A 92 21.58 -14.11 13.00
C ARG A 92 20.18 -14.65 13.27
N MET A 93 19.15 -13.96 12.81
CA MET A 93 17.78 -14.44 12.94
C MET A 93 17.56 -15.69 12.09
N GLU A 94 18.12 -15.78 10.88
CA GLU A 94 18.02 -16.96 10.02
C GLU A 94 18.51 -18.24 10.71
N LEU A 95 19.63 -18.17 11.43
CA LEU A 95 20.20 -19.30 12.19
C LEU A 95 19.24 -19.86 13.24
N ASP A 96 18.35 -19.02 13.76
CA ASP A 96 17.46 -19.37 14.86
C ASP A 96 16.06 -19.79 14.35
N ILE A 97 15.76 -19.60 13.07
CA ILE A 97 14.44 -19.96 12.49
C ILE A 97 14.18 -21.46 12.52
N GLU A 98 15.23 -22.28 12.42
CA GLU A 98 15.09 -23.73 12.50
C GLU A 98 14.65 -24.16 13.91
N GLY A 99 13.40 -24.62 14.02
CA GLY A 99 12.85 -25.19 15.25
C GLY A 99 12.00 -24.25 16.10
N MET A 100 11.83 -22.99 15.69
CA MET A 100 10.90 -22.06 16.35
C MET A 100 9.49 -22.12 15.78
N HIS A 101 8.50 -21.79 16.61
CA HIS A 101 7.11 -21.63 16.18
C HIS A 101 6.86 -20.18 15.73
N ALA A 102 6.29 -20.02 14.53
CA ALA A 102 5.92 -18.72 14.01
C ALA A 102 4.63 -18.16 14.68
N PRO A 103 4.47 -16.82 14.78
CA PRO A 103 5.42 -15.81 14.34
C PRO A 103 6.65 -15.74 15.27
N ILE A 104 7.83 -15.55 14.66
CA ILE A 104 9.10 -15.36 15.36
C ILE A 104 9.34 -13.86 15.45
N ILE A 105 9.46 -13.32 16.66
CA ILE A 105 9.78 -11.92 16.90
C ILE A 105 11.15 -11.84 17.56
N LYS A 106 12.00 -10.96 17.06
CA LYS A 106 13.30 -10.66 17.63
C LYS A 106 13.51 -9.16 17.75
N PRO A 107 13.49 -8.63 18.98
CA PRO A 107 13.83 -7.24 19.22
C PRO A 107 15.34 -7.04 19.50
N ALA A 108 15.80 -5.81 19.27
CA ALA A 108 17.11 -5.28 19.61
C ALA A 108 16.96 -3.78 19.91
N PRO A 109 17.95 -3.12 20.53
CA PRO A 109 17.81 -1.73 20.98
C PRO A 109 17.42 -0.71 19.90
N ASP A 110 17.75 -0.99 18.64
CA ASP A 110 17.63 -0.11 17.48
C ASP A 110 16.78 -0.69 16.34
N LEU A 111 16.41 -1.97 16.44
CA LEU A 111 15.83 -2.77 15.36
C LEU A 111 14.99 -3.90 15.94
N ALA A 112 13.83 -4.18 15.38
CA ALA A 112 13.05 -5.36 15.68
C ALA A 112 12.52 -6.00 14.40
N VAL A 113 12.54 -7.33 14.35
CA VAL A 113 12.09 -8.11 13.19
C VAL A 113 11.03 -9.11 13.61
N ARG A 114 9.96 -9.21 12.83
CA ARG A 114 8.91 -10.23 12.96
C ARG A 114 8.85 -11.04 11.67
N PHE A 115 8.90 -12.35 11.78
CA PHE A 115 8.71 -13.28 10.67
C PHE A 115 7.50 -14.18 10.93
N GLY A 116 6.58 -14.25 9.96
CA GLY A 116 5.43 -15.12 10.02
C GLY A 116 5.28 -15.97 8.77
N ILE A 117 4.68 -17.15 8.92
CA ILE A 117 4.48 -18.11 7.84
C ILE A 117 3.19 -18.88 8.07
N ALA A 118 2.47 -19.15 6.98
CA ALA A 118 1.24 -19.93 7.01
C ALA A 118 1.55 -21.40 7.33
N TYR A 119 0.67 -22.04 8.09
CA TYR A 119 0.82 -23.44 8.52
C TYR A 119 1.11 -24.43 7.38
N GLY A 120 0.56 -24.18 6.18
CA GLY A 120 0.78 -25.01 5.00
C GLY A 120 2.20 -24.98 4.43
N LEU A 121 3.08 -24.13 4.93
CA LEU A 121 4.49 -24.00 4.53
C LEU A 121 5.47 -24.42 5.64
N LYS A 122 4.99 -25.13 6.67
CA LYS A 122 5.83 -25.67 7.74
C LYS A 122 6.95 -26.56 7.16
N GLY A 123 8.18 -26.39 7.63
CA GLY A 123 9.38 -27.04 7.08
C GLY A 123 10.05 -26.26 5.93
N HIS A 124 9.53 -25.09 5.57
CA HIS A 124 10.12 -24.20 4.57
C HIS A 124 10.46 -22.80 5.14
N GLU A 125 10.52 -22.67 6.46
CA GLU A 125 10.67 -21.40 7.17
C GLU A 125 11.92 -20.63 6.74
N ALA A 126 13.10 -21.27 6.79
CA ALA A 126 14.36 -20.64 6.41
C ALA A 126 14.38 -20.18 4.94
N ARG A 127 13.82 -21.00 4.04
CA ARG A 127 13.72 -20.67 2.61
C ARG A 127 12.83 -19.44 2.40
N GLU A 128 11.68 -19.40 3.06
CA GLU A 128 10.74 -18.28 2.96
C GLU A 128 11.33 -17.00 3.55
N TYR A 129 11.95 -17.10 4.73
CA TYR A 129 12.63 -15.98 5.36
C TYR A 129 13.72 -15.40 4.47
N ARG A 130 14.61 -16.23 3.90
CA ARG A 130 15.67 -15.76 2.99
C ARG A 130 15.11 -15.05 1.76
N ALA A 131 14.07 -15.61 1.13
CA ALA A 131 13.47 -14.99 -0.05
C ALA A 131 12.83 -13.62 0.25
N LEU A 132 12.21 -13.48 1.42
CA LEU A 132 11.58 -12.23 1.85
C LEU A 132 12.62 -11.17 2.24
N THR A 133 13.62 -11.57 3.03
CA THR A 133 14.70 -10.66 3.46
C THR A 133 15.56 -10.19 2.30
N GLU A 134 15.89 -11.06 1.33
CA GLU A 134 16.59 -10.65 0.11
C GLU A 134 15.79 -9.60 -0.67
N ARG A 135 14.47 -9.78 -0.80
CA ARG A 135 13.60 -8.82 -1.49
C ARG A 135 13.50 -7.50 -0.75
N ALA A 136 13.36 -7.55 0.57
CA ALA A 136 13.30 -6.38 1.44
C ALA A 136 14.60 -5.57 1.39
N MET A 137 15.75 -6.23 1.56
CA MET A 137 17.06 -5.57 1.53
C MET A 137 17.38 -4.97 0.16
N ARG A 138 17.00 -5.65 -0.94
CA ARG A 138 17.13 -5.06 -2.28
C ARG A 138 16.34 -3.76 -2.43
N LEU A 139 15.11 -3.71 -1.88
CA LEU A 139 14.31 -2.48 -1.88
C LEU A 139 14.92 -1.37 -1.01
N PHE A 140 15.50 -1.74 0.13
CA PHE A 140 16.19 -0.81 1.02
C PHE A 140 17.42 -0.17 0.35
N GLU A 141 18.21 -0.97 -0.37
CA GLU A 141 19.43 -0.51 -1.06
C GLU A 141 19.16 0.34 -2.30
N SER A 142 18.05 0.07 -2.99
CA SER A 142 17.67 0.74 -4.22
C SER A 142 16.19 1.10 -4.16
N PRO A 143 15.83 2.11 -3.36
CA PRO A 143 14.44 2.50 -3.19
C PRO A 143 13.90 3.08 -4.50
N GLU A 144 13.03 2.34 -5.16
CA GLU A 144 12.24 2.83 -6.29
C GLU A 144 10.96 3.46 -5.75
N PRO A 145 10.68 4.74 -6.07
CA PRO A 145 9.43 5.34 -5.66
C PRO A 145 8.25 4.51 -6.20
N PRO A 146 7.12 4.46 -5.49
CA PRO A 146 5.99 3.65 -5.91
C PRO A 146 5.59 3.95 -7.34
N LYS A 147 5.31 2.92 -8.16
CA LYS A 147 5.04 3.09 -9.60
C LYS A 147 3.81 3.94 -9.86
N TRP A 148 2.93 4.00 -8.87
CA TRP A 148 1.73 4.82 -8.87
C TRP A 148 1.99 6.32 -8.62
N ARG A 149 3.19 6.70 -8.17
CA ARG A 149 3.55 8.09 -7.88
C ARG A 149 3.99 8.79 -9.17
N SER A 150 3.00 9.22 -9.96
CA SER A 150 3.22 10.03 -11.18
C SER A 150 3.77 11.42 -10.82
N GLU A 151 4.61 12.02 -11.68
CA GLU A 151 5.08 13.41 -11.56
C GLU A 151 3.92 14.41 -11.46
N ASN A 152 2.73 14.01 -11.92
CA ASN A 152 1.48 14.71 -11.72
C ASN A 152 0.66 14.01 -10.61
N PRO A 153 0.71 14.51 -9.36
CA PRO A 153 0.16 13.82 -8.19
C PRO A 153 -1.38 13.68 -8.19
N TRP A 154 -2.08 14.40 -9.05
CA TRP A 154 -3.52 14.49 -8.99
C TRP A 154 -4.21 13.49 -9.92
N ILE A 155 -5.06 12.64 -9.36
CA ILE A 155 -6.01 11.85 -10.13
C ILE A 155 -7.12 12.77 -10.61
N VAL A 156 -7.22 12.98 -11.92
CA VAL A 156 -8.26 13.83 -12.51
C VAL A 156 -9.46 12.99 -12.94
N ILE A 157 -10.60 13.22 -12.32
CA ILE A 157 -11.89 12.65 -12.70
C ILE A 157 -12.70 13.73 -13.41
N ASP A 158 -12.97 13.51 -14.69
CA ASP A 158 -13.89 14.32 -15.47
C ASP A 158 -15.33 13.99 -15.04
N ARG A 159 -16.08 15.03 -14.67
CA ARG A 159 -17.51 14.99 -14.37
C ARG A 159 -18.26 15.69 -15.47
N LYS A 160 -19.20 14.98 -16.10
CA LYS A 160 -20.15 15.55 -17.06
C LYS A 160 -21.55 15.53 -16.46
N ILE A 161 -22.14 16.71 -16.29
CA ILE A 161 -23.49 16.88 -15.76
C ILE A 161 -24.45 17.08 -16.94
N THR A 162 -25.51 16.28 -17.00
CA THR A 162 -26.65 16.48 -17.89
C THR A 162 -27.91 16.66 -17.04
N ASP A 163 -29.05 16.96 -17.65
CA ASP A 163 -30.30 17.24 -16.90
C ASP A 163 -30.79 16.06 -16.04
N ILE A 164 -30.40 14.84 -16.38
CA ILE A 164 -30.90 13.60 -15.76
C ILE A 164 -29.85 12.84 -14.95
N GLN A 165 -28.56 13.05 -15.22
CA GLN A 165 -27.50 12.26 -14.60
C GLN A 165 -26.16 12.99 -14.58
N GLU A 166 -25.27 12.48 -13.74
CA GLU A 166 -23.86 12.82 -13.72
C GLU A 166 -23.04 11.61 -14.18
N THR A 167 -22.12 11.84 -15.11
CA THR A 167 -21.13 10.84 -15.53
C THR A 167 -19.78 11.21 -14.94
N PHE A 168 -19.09 10.22 -14.38
CA PHE A 168 -17.72 10.31 -13.90
C PHE A 168 -16.82 9.38 -14.74
N SER A 169 -15.70 9.89 -15.20
CA SER A 169 -14.68 9.14 -15.94
C SER A 169 -13.31 9.72 -15.66
N LEU A 170 -12.25 8.92 -15.83
CA LEU A 170 -10.89 9.46 -15.74
C LEU A 170 -10.60 10.39 -16.91
N SER A 171 -9.83 11.43 -16.65
CA SER A 171 -9.21 12.21 -17.72
C SER A 171 -8.32 11.31 -18.57
N SER A 172 -8.09 11.68 -19.83
CA SER A 172 -7.27 10.88 -20.75
C SER A 172 -5.83 10.70 -20.27
N GLU A 173 -5.26 11.70 -19.59
CA GLU A 173 -3.91 11.64 -19.04
C GLU A 173 -3.86 10.73 -17.81
N THR A 174 -4.78 10.92 -16.86
CA THR A 174 -4.88 10.07 -15.66
C THR A 174 -5.16 8.61 -16.04
N ALA A 175 -6.02 8.37 -17.03
CA ALA A 175 -6.29 7.03 -17.55
C ALA A 175 -5.03 6.36 -18.11
N LYS A 176 -4.23 7.07 -18.92
CA LYS A 176 -2.95 6.54 -19.45
C LYS A 176 -1.97 6.18 -18.34
N ASN A 177 -1.82 7.05 -17.35
CA ASN A 177 -0.91 6.81 -16.22
C ASN A 177 -1.35 5.60 -15.39
N LEU A 178 -2.65 5.49 -15.10
CA LEU A 178 -3.19 4.34 -14.36
C LEU A 178 -3.12 3.03 -15.16
N ILE A 179 -3.29 3.07 -16.50
CA ILE A 179 -3.08 1.88 -17.35
C ILE A 179 -1.64 1.36 -17.24
N GLN A 180 -0.64 2.26 -17.29
CA GLN A 180 0.77 1.89 -17.14
C GLN A 180 1.05 1.30 -15.75
N MET A 181 0.39 1.82 -14.72
CA MET A 181 0.56 1.40 -13.34
C MET A 181 -0.04 0.00 -13.05
N HIS A 182 -1.19 -0.33 -13.63
CA HIS A 182 -1.92 -1.58 -13.31
C HIS A 182 -1.34 -2.85 -13.96
N ASN A 183 -0.33 -2.75 -14.83
CA ASN A 183 0.44 -3.86 -15.46
C ASN A 183 -0.38 -4.99 -16.16
N GLU A 184 -1.71 -4.87 -16.23
CA GLU A 184 -2.67 -5.82 -16.79
C GLU A 184 -3.67 -5.08 -17.71
N PRO A 185 -4.58 -5.76 -18.45
CA PRO A 185 -5.65 -5.08 -19.18
C PRO A 185 -6.68 -4.48 -18.21
N TRP A 186 -6.27 -3.48 -17.46
CA TRP A 186 -7.13 -2.61 -16.69
C TRP A 186 -7.74 -1.58 -17.65
N VAL A 187 -9.07 -1.47 -17.60
CA VAL A 187 -9.82 -0.54 -18.45
C VAL A 187 -10.42 0.53 -17.55
N PRO A 188 -10.17 1.83 -17.83
CA PRO A 188 -10.81 2.93 -17.13
C PRO A 188 -12.33 2.72 -17.06
N LYS A 189 -12.87 2.72 -15.84
CA LYS A 189 -14.32 2.61 -15.65
C LYS A 189 -14.98 3.97 -15.81
N ARG A 190 -16.22 3.93 -16.29
CA ARG A 190 -17.14 5.07 -16.35
C ARG A 190 -18.34 4.75 -15.49
N ILE A 191 -18.70 5.68 -14.60
CA ILE A 191 -19.87 5.54 -13.73
C ILE A 191 -20.84 6.65 -14.07
N SER A 192 -22.11 6.29 -14.30
CA SER A 192 -23.20 7.23 -14.45
C SER A 192 -24.14 7.09 -13.26
N VAL A 193 -24.53 8.21 -12.66
CA VAL A 193 -25.44 8.25 -11.52
C VAL A 193 -26.57 9.22 -11.83
N GLU A 194 -27.80 8.71 -11.83
CA GLU A 194 -29.00 9.54 -11.98
C GLU A 194 -29.13 10.51 -10.79
N HIS A 195 -29.64 11.72 -11.02
CA HIS A 195 -29.72 12.76 -9.98
C HIS A 195 -30.54 12.32 -8.75
N GLY A 196 -31.66 11.63 -8.95
CA GLY A 196 -32.47 11.12 -7.84
C GLY A 196 -31.69 10.12 -6.98
N THR A 197 -30.95 9.21 -7.61
CA THR A 197 -30.10 8.23 -6.94
C THR A 197 -28.94 8.88 -6.19
N LYS A 198 -28.33 9.92 -6.78
CA LYS A 198 -27.25 10.68 -6.14
C LYS A 198 -27.73 11.32 -4.83
N ILE A 199 -28.87 12.01 -4.84
CA ILE A 199 -29.43 12.66 -3.65
C ILE A 199 -29.63 11.66 -2.51
N VAL A 200 -30.20 10.49 -2.83
CA VAL A 200 -30.40 9.42 -1.84
C VAL A 200 -29.07 8.89 -1.33
N ALA A 201 -28.13 8.58 -2.21
CA ALA A 201 -26.81 8.07 -1.84
C ALA A 201 -26.04 9.06 -0.95
N GLU A 202 -26.03 10.35 -1.31
CA GLU A 202 -25.32 11.37 -0.53
C GLU A 202 -25.95 11.60 0.85
N SER A 203 -27.29 11.47 0.96
CA SER A 203 -27.98 11.55 2.25
C SER A 203 -27.63 10.39 3.19
N MET A 204 -27.27 9.22 2.66
CA MET A 204 -26.96 8.02 3.43
C MET A 204 -25.47 7.86 3.73
N TYR A 205 -24.62 8.21 2.76
CA TYR A 205 -23.19 7.88 2.79
C TYR A 205 -22.26 9.10 2.79
N GLY A 206 -22.80 10.30 2.66
CA GLY A 206 -22.02 11.53 2.53
C GLY A 206 -21.51 11.75 1.12
N ASP A 207 -20.36 12.40 0.96
CA ASP A 207 -19.84 12.78 -0.36
C ASP A 207 -19.62 11.55 -1.27
N LEU A 208 -20.37 11.48 -2.36
CA LEU A 208 -20.38 10.32 -3.25
C LEU A 208 -19.03 10.06 -3.91
N ILE A 209 -18.19 11.08 -4.07
CA ILE A 209 -16.90 10.95 -4.75
C ILE A 209 -15.95 9.98 -4.02
N GLN A 210 -16.06 9.85 -2.70
CA GLN A 210 -15.25 8.93 -1.88
C GLN A 210 -15.53 7.46 -2.21
N HIS A 211 -16.70 7.17 -2.77
CA HIS A 211 -17.10 5.82 -3.18
C HIS A 211 -16.86 5.59 -4.68
N ILE A 212 -17.02 6.63 -5.50
CA ILE A 212 -16.80 6.57 -6.95
C ILE A 212 -15.31 6.46 -7.27
N ALA A 213 -14.45 7.25 -6.61
CA ALA A 213 -13.05 7.37 -6.97
C ALA A 213 -12.29 6.02 -6.89
N PRO A 214 -12.44 5.19 -5.84
CA PRO A 214 -11.81 3.87 -5.80
C PRO A 214 -12.25 2.94 -6.92
N VAL A 215 -13.55 2.98 -7.27
CA VAL A 215 -14.11 2.12 -8.32
C VAL A 215 -13.57 2.51 -9.69
N ILE A 216 -13.48 3.81 -9.97
CA ILE A 216 -13.01 4.34 -11.25
C ILE A 216 -11.50 4.16 -11.42
N THR A 217 -10.72 4.36 -10.36
CA THR A 217 -9.24 4.34 -10.39
C THR A 217 -8.66 2.95 -10.18
N GLY A 218 -9.40 2.06 -9.52
CA GLY A 218 -8.86 0.79 -9.03
C GLY A 218 -7.88 0.95 -7.85
N LEU A 219 -7.84 2.12 -7.21
CA LEU A 219 -6.99 2.45 -6.07
C LEU A 219 -7.81 2.54 -4.78
N THR A 220 -7.19 2.32 -3.62
CA THR A 220 -7.81 2.62 -2.32
C THR A 220 -7.80 4.12 -2.05
N LEU A 221 -8.62 4.59 -1.11
CA LEU A 221 -8.64 6.01 -0.72
C LEU A 221 -7.28 6.47 -0.17
N GLU A 222 -6.59 5.61 0.58
CA GLU A 222 -5.24 5.88 1.08
C GLU A 222 -4.23 6.07 -0.05
N GLN A 223 -4.30 5.22 -1.09
CA GLN A 223 -3.46 5.36 -2.28
C GLN A 223 -3.75 6.65 -3.05
N ILE A 224 -5.03 7.02 -3.17
CA ILE A 224 -5.45 8.28 -3.80
C ILE A 224 -4.94 9.48 -3.00
N ALA A 225 -5.06 9.46 -1.67
CA ALA A 225 -4.56 10.51 -0.79
C ALA A 225 -3.03 10.62 -0.84
N ALA A 226 -2.32 9.48 -0.86
CA ALA A 226 -0.87 9.43 -0.95
C ALA A 226 -0.32 9.92 -2.31
N GLN A 227 -1.14 9.86 -3.36
CA GLN A 227 -0.84 10.51 -4.64
C GLN A 227 -0.92 12.03 -4.54
N GLY A 228 -1.70 12.60 -3.63
CA GLY A 228 -1.96 14.03 -3.54
C GLY A 228 -3.44 14.37 -3.54
N GLY A 229 -4.30 13.36 -3.69
CA GLY A 229 -5.75 13.49 -3.76
C GLY A 229 -6.27 13.45 -5.20
N LEU A 230 -7.50 13.91 -5.37
CA LEU A 230 -8.17 13.92 -6.66
C LEU A 230 -8.63 15.32 -7.06
N ILE A 231 -8.66 15.57 -8.36
CA ILE A 231 -9.27 16.76 -8.96
C ILE A 231 -10.52 16.31 -9.70
N LEU A 232 -11.67 16.78 -9.24
CA LEU A 232 -12.92 16.68 -9.96
C LEU A 232 -12.98 17.84 -10.97
N HIS A 233 -12.87 17.51 -12.25
CA HIS A 233 -12.96 18.44 -13.35
C HIS A 233 -14.38 18.41 -13.93
N ASP A 234 -15.17 19.42 -13.61
CA ASP A 234 -16.52 19.58 -14.18
C ASP A 234 -16.40 20.09 -15.62
N LEU A 235 -16.70 19.22 -16.59
CA LEU A 235 -16.62 19.54 -18.01
C LEU A 235 -17.64 20.60 -18.44
N SER A 236 -18.78 20.68 -17.75
CA SER A 236 -19.84 21.63 -18.07
C SER A 236 -19.46 23.06 -17.65
N SER A 237 -18.79 23.20 -16.51
CA SER A 237 -18.39 24.51 -15.97
C SER A 237 -16.89 24.82 -16.11
N GLN A 238 -16.09 23.87 -16.60
CA GLN A 238 -14.62 23.89 -16.63
C GLN A 238 -13.96 24.11 -15.25
N LYS A 239 -14.71 23.91 -14.16
CA LYS A 239 -14.19 24.05 -12.80
C LYS A 239 -13.39 22.82 -12.39
N LYS A 240 -12.32 23.05 -11.62
CA LYS A 240 -11.51 22.01 -11.00
C LYS A 240 -11.63 22.11 -9.48
N ILE A 241 -12.14 21.05 -8.86
CA ILE A 241 -12.36 20.97 -7.41
C ILE A 241 -11.39 19.94 -6.86
N LYS A 242 -10.58 20.30 -5.86
CA LYS A 242 -9.67 19.37 -5.19
C LYS A 242 -10.43 18.60 -4.12
N TRP A 243 -10.15 17.31 -4.00
CA TRP A 243 -10.76 16.45 -3.01
C TRP A 243 -9.71 15.58 -2.28
N PRO A 244 -9.87 15.41 -0.94
CA PRO A 244 -10.82 16.13 -0.11
C PRO A 244 -10.55 17.64 -0.18
N GLU A 245 -11.61 18.45 -0.14
CA GLU A 245 -11.39 19.89 0.05
C GLU A 245 -10.59 19.98 1.34
N LEU A 246 -9.34 20.46 1.25
CA LEU A 246 -8.60 20.88 2.43
C LEU A 246 -9.45 21.99 3.04
N LYS A 247 -10.34 21.64 3.95
CA LYS A 247 -10.76 22.55 4.99
C LYS A 247 -9.45 22.86 5.69
N GLU A 248 -8.93 24.07 5.46
CA GLU A 248 -7.87 24.61 6.29
C GLU A 248 -8.27 24.35 7.74
N LEU A 249 -7.45 23.55 8.43
CA LEU A 249 -7.54 23.31 9.87
C LEU A 249 -7.26 24.60 10.63
#